data_AF-M5TYA1-F1
#
_entry.id   AF-M5TYA1-F1
#
_cell.length_a   1.000
_cell.length_b   1.000
_cell.length_c   1.000
_cell.angle_alpha   90.00
_cell.angle_beta   90.00
_cell.angle_gamma   90.00
#
_symmetry.space_group_name_H-M   'P 1'
#
loop_
_entity.id
_entity.type
_entity.pdbx_description
1 polymer ?
#
loop_
_entity_poly.entity_id
_entity_poly.type
_entity_poly.pdbx_seq_one_letter_code
_entity_poly.pdbx_strand_id
1 'polypeptide(L)'
;MTAIAKGSDEIQCKAASDANAVQDGVNIVAIVGSFHRHLLALHNNGVRGDDLSNHPVALSFTSKLNSLCRMSIVREMNALDFVRQIERGESVEYEVIPIR
;
A
#
# COMPACT_ATOMS: atom_id res chain seq x y z
N MET A 1 17.51 -1.21 -30.89
CA MET A 1 18.43 -0.30 -30.17
C MET A 1 18.37 -0.66 -28.70
N THR A 2 19.50 -0.86 -28.05
CA THR A 2 19.58 -1.31 -26.64
C THR A 2 20.53 -0.39 -25.89
N ALA A 3 20.16 0.02 -24.68
CA ALA A 3 20.99 0.84 -23.80
C ALA A 3 21.46 0.00 -22.60
N ILE A 4 22.63 0.31 -22.05
CA ILE A 4 23.24 -0.40 -20.94
C ILE A 4 23.37 0.56 -19.75
N ALA A 5 22.71 0.22 -18.64
CA ALA A 5 22.91 0.88 -17.35
C ALA A 5 24.22 0.38 -16.72
N LYS A 6 24.99 1.28 -16.11
CA LYS A 6 26.32 1.00 -15.57
C LYS A 6 26.28 0.96 -14.05
N GLY A 7 26.42 -0.24 -13.48
CA GLY A 7 26.48 -0.40 -12.02
C GLY A 7 27.73 0.21 -11.36
N SER A 8 28.78 0.50 -12.14
CA SER A 8 29.97 1.22 -11.68
C SER A 8 29.85 2.75 -11.79
N ASP A 9 28.77 3.26 -12.39
CA ASP A 9 28.47 4.69 -12.42
C ASP A 9 27.80 5.05 -11.09
N GLU A 10 28.45 5.90 -10.30
CA GLU A 10 28.01 6.26 -8.95
C GLU A 10 26.62 6.93 -8.94
N ILE A 11 26.27 7.66 -10.00
CA ILE A 11 24.95 8.31 -10.12
C ILE A 11 23.87 7.26 -10.38
N GLN A 12 24.13 6.31 -11.27
CA GLN A 12 23.19 5.22 -11.56
C GLN A 12 23.07 4.23 -10.39
N CYS A 13 24.18 3.94 -9.71
CA CYS A 13 24.21 3.11 -8.51
C CYS A 13 23.41 3.75 -7.36
N LYS A 14 23.60 5.05 -7.13
CA LYS A 14 22.83 5.80 -6.14
C LYS A 14 21.35 5.90 -6.49
N ALA A 15 21.03 6.19 -7.76
CA ALA A 15 19.64 6.18 -8.22
C ALA A 15 18.97 4.81 -8.08
N ALA A 16 19.70 3.72 -8.32
CA ALA A 16 19.22 2.35 -8.09
C ALA A 16 19.02 2.06 -6.59
N SER A 17 19.93 2.51 -5.72
CA SER A 17 19.79 2.40 -4.27
C SER A 17 18.58 3.17 -3.74
N ASP A 18 18.36 4.39 -4.22
CA ASP A 18 17.21 5.22 -3.84
C ASP A 18 15.90 4.62 -4.36
N ALA A 19 15.91 4.07 -5.58
CA ALA A 19 14.78 3.32 -6.13
C ALA A 19 14.47 2.07 -5.28
N ASN A 20 15.49 1.33 -4.85
CA ASN A 20 15.33 0.20 -3.93
C ASN A 20 14.80 0.65 -2.57
N ALA A 21 15.29 1.75 -1.99
CA ALA A 21 14.77 2.27 -0.72
C ALA A 21 13.31 2.71 -0.80
N VAL A 22 12.86 3.22 -1.96
CA VAL A 22 11.44 3.51 -2.23
C VAL A 22 10.62 2.23 -2.39
N GLN A 23 11.22 1.15 -2.91
CA GLN A 23 10.59 -0.17 -3.04
C GLN A 23 10.57 -0.96 -1.72
N ASP A 24 11.58 -0.79 -0.87
CA ASP A 24 11.69 -1.37 0.47
C ASP A 24 10.91 -0.57 1.52
N GLY A 25 10.70 0.73 1.28
CA GLY A 25 9.94 1.66 2.11
C GLY A 25 8.43 1.44 2.11
N VAL A 26 7.95 0.29 1.62
CA VAL A 26 6.52 -0.02 1.44
C VAL A 26 5.99 -0.85 2.62
N ASN A 27 6.18 -0.34 3.83
CA ASN A 27 5.62 -0.92 5.04
C ASN A 27 4.16 -0.46 5.20
N ILE A 28 3.22 -1.40 5.15
CA ILE A 28 1.78 -1.13 5.33
C ILE A 28 1.49 -0.33 6.61
N VAL A 29 2.25 -0.57 7.68
CA VAL A 29 2.12 0.15 8.97
C VAL A 29 2.46 1.63 8.81
N ALA A 30 3.54 1.96 8.08
CA ALA A 30 3.95 3.34 7.86
C ALA A 30 2.93 4.10 7.00
N ILE A 31 2.42 3.45 5.95
CA ILE A 31 1.39 4.02 5.06
C ILE A 31 0.11 4.31 5.83
N VAL A 32 -0.40 3.34 6.60
CA VAL A 32 -1.61 3.49 7.41
C VAL A 32 -1.43 4.60 8.46
N GLY A 33 -0.26 4.66 9.11
CA GLY A 33 0.04 5.72 10.08
C GLY A 33 0.02 7.12 9.47
N SER A 34 0.57 7.30 8.27
CA SER A 34 0.52 8.58 7.56
C SER A 34 -0.90 8.91 7.09
N PHE A 35 -1.60 7.92 6.55
CA PHE A 35 -2.97 8.09 6.05
C PHE A 35 -3.90 8.57 7.18
N HIS A 36 -3.83 7.93 8.35
CA HIS A 36 -4.61 8.34 9.53
C HIS A 36 -4.36 9.80 9.91
N ARG A 37 -3.09 10.24 9.99
CA ARG A 37 -2.74 11.63 10.34
C ARG A 37 -3.34 12.63 9.34
N HIS A 38 -3.30 12.32 8.04
CA HIS A 38 -3.86 13.20 7.01
C HIS A 38 -5.39 13.23 7.03
N LEU A 39 -6.06 12.08 7.19
CA LEU A 39 -7.52 12.05 7.33
C LEU A 39 -7.98 12.82 8.56
N LEU A 40 -7.30 12.66 9.69
CA LEU A 40 -7.62 13.40 10.91
C LEU A 40 -7.43 14.91 10.73
N ALA A 41 -6.35 15.33 10.07
CA ALA A 41 -6.12 16.74 9.78
C ALA A 41 -7.22 17.33 8.88
N LEU A 42 -7.63 16.61 7.82
CA LEU A 42 -8.72 17.04 6.93
C LEU A 42 -10.06 17.09 7.66
N HIS A 43 -10.38 16.08 8.47
CA HIS A 43 -11.57 16.05 9.31
C HIS A 43 -11.64 17.24 10.28
N ASN A 44 -10.52 17.55 10.94
CA ASN A 44 -10.42 18.68 11.85
C ASN A 44 -10.53 20.05 11.13
N ASN A 45 -10.23 20.09 9.83
CA ASN A 45 -10.45 21.24 8.95
C ASN A 45 -11.83 21.25 8.28
N GLY A 46 -12.75 20.36 8.67
CA GLY A 46 -14.14 20.38 8.22
C GLY A 46 -14.46 19.51 7.00
N VAL A 47 -13.50 18.79 6.42
CA VAL A 47 -13.74 17.81 5.35
C VAL A 47 -14.26 16.51 5.97
N ARG A 48 -15.51 16.11 5.71
CA ARG A 48 -16.17 15.02 6.44
C ARG A 48 -17.00 14.12 5.54
N GLY A 49 -17.40 12.96 6.06
CA GLY A 49 -18.29 12.03 5.38
C GLY A 49 -17.78 11.64 3.99
N ASP A 50 -18.65 11.75 2.99
CA ASP A 50 -18.34 11.39 1.61
C ASP A 50 -17.23 12.25 1.00
N ASP A 51 -17.15 13.54 1.37
CA ASP A 51 -16.08 14.44 0.88
C ASP A 51 -14.71 13.95 1.34
N LEU A 52 -14.61 13.48 2.58
CA LEU A 52 -13.37 12.96 3.13
C LEU A 52 -12.97 11.64 2.45
N SER A 53 -13.94 10.76 2.20
CA SER A 53 -13.74 9.46 1.54
C SER A 53 -13.31 9.62 0.07
N ASN A 54 -13.81 10.64 -0.61
CA ASN A 54 -13.51 10.92 -2.02
C ASN A 54 -12.41 11.98 -2.18
N HIS A 55 -11.85 12.50 -1.09
CA HIS A 55 -10.79 13.49 -1.15
C HIS A 55 -9.57 12.93 -1.89
N PRO A 56 -8.91 13.68 -2.80
CA PRO A 56 -7.78 13.15 -3.58
C PRO A 56 -6.64 12.58 -2.74
N VAL A 57 -6.41 13.14 -1.55
CA VAL A 57 -5.44 12.59 -0.57
C VAL A 57 -5.89 11.20 -0.09
N ALA A 58 -7.18 11.01 0.22
CA ALA A 58 -7.67 9.70 0.64
C ALA A 58 -7.57 8.68 -0.50
N LEU A 59 -7.95 9.07 -1.71
CA LEU A 59 -7.87 8.21 -2.89
C LEU A 59 -6.43 7.82 -3.24
N SER A 60 -5.44 8.70 -3.05
CA SER A 60 -4.03 8.38 -3.33
C SER A 60 -3.47 7.33 -2.37
N PHE A 61 -3.77 7.43 -1.07
CA PHE A 61 -3.39 6.42 -0.08
C PHE A 61 -4.12 5.10 -0.33
N THR A 62 -5.43 5.12 -0.59
CA THR A 62 -6.21 3.93 -0.93
C THR A 62 -5.68 3.24 -2.19
N SER A 63 -5.34 4.00 -3.23
CA SER A 63 -4.71 3.47 -4.45
C SER A 63 -3.38 2.77 -4.15
N LYS A 64 -2.54 3.37 -3.29
CA LYS A 64 -1.26 2.76 -2.89
C LYS A 64 -1.47 1.48 -2.07
N LEU A 65 -2.41 1.46 -1.14
CA LEU A 65 -2.78 0.26 -0.38
C LEU A 65 -3.31 -0.85 -1.29
N ASN A 66 -4.17 -0.49 -2.24
CA ASN A 66 -4.69 -1.42 -3.24
C ASN A 66 -3.56 -2.08 -4.06
N SER A 67 -2.61 -1.26 -4.53
CA SER A 67 -1.44 -1.73 -5.27
C SER A 67 -0.53 -2.62 -4.44
N LEU A 68 -0.29 -2.26 -3.17
CA LEU A 68 0.56 -3.02 -2.25
C LEU A 68 -0.03 -4.39 -1.92
N CYS A 69 -1.33 -4.42 -1.60
CA CYS A 69 -2.04 -5.65 -1.23
C CYS A 69 -2.43 -6.51 -2.44
N ARG A 70 -2.23 -6.01 -3.67
CA ARG A 70 -2.65 -6.63 -4.93
C ARG A 70 -4.10 -7.09 -4.86
N MET A 71 -4.97 -6.22 -4.34
CA MET A 71 -6.35 -6.60 -4.10
C MET A 71 -7.06 -6.90 -5.42
N SER A 72 -7.68 -8.07 -5.48
CA SER A 72 -8.64 -8.46 -6.52
C SER A 72 -9.97 -8.76 -5.84
N ILE A 73 -11.06 -8.75 -6.61
CA ILE A 73 -12.40 -9.09 -6.08
C ILE A 73 -12.37 -10.46 -5.37
N VAL A 74 -11.65 -11.44 -5.93
CA VAL A 74 -11.53 -12.78 -5.34
C VAL A 74 -10.79 -12.73 -3.99
N ARG A 75 -9.67 -11.99 -3.91
CA ARG A 75 -8.92 -11.85 -2.64
C ARG A 75 -9.72 -11.10 -1.58
N GLU A 76 -10.49 -10.09 -1.98
CA GLU A 76 -11.38 -9.35 -1.08
C GLU A 76 -12.44 -10.27 -0.49
N MET A 77 -13.16 -11.04 -1.32
CA MET A 77 -14.19 -11.97 -0.87
C MET A 77 -13.61 -13.06 0.05
N ASN A 78 -12.43 -13.61 -0.30
CA ASN A 78 -11.76 -14.59 0.54
C ASN A 78 -11.33 -13.99 1.89
N ALA A 79 -10.79 -12.77 1.89
CA ALA A 79 -10.39 -12.10 3.13
C ALA A 79 -11.59 -11.87 4.06
N LEU A 80 -12.74 -11.46 3.52
CA LEU A 80 -13.97 -11.29 4.30
C LEU A 80 -14.47 -12.60 4.91
N ASP A 81 -14.34 -13.72 4.20
CA ASP A 81 -14.69 -15.03 4.74
C ASP A 81 -13.68 -15.52 5.78
N PHE A 82 -12.38 -15.33 5.52
CA PHE A 82 -11.31 -15.69 6.45
C PHE A 82 -11.43 -14.96 7.79
N VAL A 83 -11.87 -13.70 7.81
CA VAL A 83 -12.15 -12.98 9.07
C VAL A 83 -13.21 -13.72 9.89
N ARG A 84 -14.27 -14.22 9.26
CA ARG A 84 -15.35 -14.97 9.95
C ARG A 84 -14.86 -16.32 10.47
N GLN A 85 -13.99 -17.00 9.72
CA GLN A 85 -13.37 -18.26 10.16
C GLN A 85 -12.46 -18.02 11.37
N ILE A 86 -11.61 -17.00 11.31
CA ILE A 86 -10.73 -16.59 12.43
C ILE A 86 -11.56 -16.22 13.67
N GLU A 87 -12.67 -15.49 13.50
CA GLU A 87 -13.58 -15.13 14.60
C GLU A 87 -14.16 -16.37 15.33
N ARG A 88 -14.34 -17.48 14.61
CA ARG A 88 -14.80 -18.77 15.16
C ARG A 88 -13.67 -19.62 15.77
N GLY A 89 -12.43 -19.15 15.71
CA GLY A 89 -11.24 -19.88 16.17
C GLY A 89 -10.72 -20.91 15.16
N GLU A 90 -11.16 -20.84 13.91
CA GLU A 90 -10.70 -21.72 12.84
C GLU A 90 -9.37 -21.20 12.25
N SER A 91 -8.52 -22.13 11.79
CA SER A 91 -7.29 -21.77 11.07
C SER A 91 -7.57 -21.56 9.59
N VAL A 92 -6.94 -20.55 9.00
CA VAL A 92 -7.07 -20.22 7.58
C VAL A 92 -5.71 -20.25 6.89
N GLU A 93 -5.65 -20.87 5.72
CA GLU A 93 -4.52 -20.74 4.81
C GLU A 93 -4.80 -19.57 3.86
N TYR A 94 -3.80 -18.72 3.63
CA TYR A 94 -3.96 -17.55 2.76
C TYR A 94 -2.78 -17.39 1.80
N GLU A 95 -3.08 -16.85 0.63
CA GLU A 95 -2.08 -16.62 -0.41
C GLU A 95 -1.23 -15.37 -0.09
N VAL A 96 0.06 -15.61 0.10
CA VAL A 96 1.08 -14.54 0.18
C VAL A 96 1.64 -14.30 -1.22
N ILE A 97 1.43 -13.09 -1.76
CA ILE A 97 2.04 -12.68 -3.02
C ILE A 97 3.23 -11.76 -2.71
N PRO A 98 4.48 -12.19 -3.01
CA PRO A 98 5.64 -11.35 -2.78
C PRO A 98 5.59 -10.07 -3.60
N ILE A 99 5.98 -8.96 -2.97
CA ILE A 99 6.38 -7.74 -3.68
C ILE A 99 7.73 -8.08 -4.32
N ARG A 100 7.82 -7.97 -5.65
CA ARG A 100 9.08 -8.18 -6.38
C ARG A 100 9.78 -6.85 -6.56
#